data_AF-A0A952DA59-F1
#
_entry.id   AF-A0A952DA59-F1
#
_cell.length_a   1.000
_cell.length_b   1.000
_cell.length_c   1.000
_cell.angle_alpha   90.00
_cell.angle_beta   90.00
_cell.angle_gamma   90.00
#
_symmetry.space_group_name_H-M   'P 1'
#
loop_
_entity.id
_entity.type
_entity.pdbx_description
1 polymer ?
#
loop_
_entity_poly.entity_id
_entity_poly.type
_entity_poly.pdbx_seq_one_letter_code
_entity_poly.pdbx_strand_id
1 'polypeptide(L)'
;MTVDAYRTWWPEFATVFVELRALGRQDIADELDRAVRGSATSGELLGNVGLVLRRQDVQRSRLSRDGRCAWDAVMRDVNRENPLRRFAYRLRRLIWP
;
A
#
# COMPACT_ATOMS: atom_id res chain seq x y z
N MET A 1 -12.43 4.79 -4.91
CA MET A 1 -13.78 4.69 -4.30
C MET A 1 -13.89 5.71 -3.19
N THR A 2 -15.02 5.78 -2.48
CA THR A 2 -15.08 6.52 -1.22
C THR A 2 -14.29 5.79 -0.13
N VAL A 3 -13.78 6.53 0.86
CA VAL A 3 -13.08 5.94 2.02
C VAL A 3 -13.96 4.95 2.76
N ASP A 4 -15.27 5.19 2.81
CA ASP A 4 -16.23 4.30 3.47
C ASP A 4 -16.38 2.95 2.78
N ALA A 5 -16.20 2.90 1.45
CA ALA A 5 -16.12 1.63 0.76
C ALA A 5 -14.89 0.85 1.28
N TYR A 6 -13.71 1.47 1.31
CA TYR A 6 -12.48 0.82 1.81
C TYR A 6 -12.62 0.31 3.24
N ARG A 7 -13.27 1.08 4.13
CA ARG A 7 -13.49 0.67 5.52
C ARG A 7 -14.26 -0.65 5.66
N THR A 8 -15.13 -0.96 4.70
CA THR A 8 -15.96 -2.16 4.74
C THR A 8 -15.21 -3.41 4.30
N TRP A 9 -14.44 -3.35 3.21
CA TRP A 9 -13.83 -4.54 2.61
C TRP A 9 -12.30 -4.63 2.78
N TRP A 10 -11.63 -3.55 3.17
CA TRP A 10 -10.19 -3.53 3.49
C TRP A 10 -9.83 -2.40 4.49
N PRO A 11 -10.18 -2.59 5.77
CA PRO A 11 -10.11 -1.53 6.77
C PRO A 11 -8.69 -1.00 6.99
N GLU A 12 -7.66 -1.84 6.91
CA GLU A 12 -6.27 -1.45 7.06
C GLU A 12 -5.81 -0.53 5.91
N PHE A 13 -6.24 -0.81 4.69
CA PHE A 13 -6.01 0.08 3.56
C PHE A 13 -6.68 1.44 3.77
N ALA A 14 -7.92 1.46 4.27
CA ALA A 14 -8.61 2.70 4.58
C ALA A 14 -7.85 3.55 5.61
N THR A 15 -7.29 2.92 6.65
CA THR A 15 -6.46 3.59 7.66
C THR A 15 -5.21 4.20 7.04
N VAL A 16 -4.46 3.44 6.23
CA VAL A 16 -3.27 3.96 5.52
C VAL A 16 -3.65 5.14 4.62
N PHE A 17 -4.75 5.02 3.88
CA PHE A 17 -5.23 6.05 2.97
C PHE A 17 -5.57 7.35 3.71
N VAL A 18 -6.28 7.26 4.84
CA VAL A 18 -6.65 8.42 5.67
C VAL A 18 -5.41 9.07 6.27
N GLU A 19 -4.48 8.28 6.82
CA GLU A 19 -3.28 8.84 7.42
C GLU A 19 -2.35 9.51 6.40
N LEU A 20 -2.20 8.94 5.20
CA LEU A 20 -1.43 9.59 4.13
C LEU A 20 -2.05 10.94 3.75
N ARG A 21 -3.38 11.03 3.68
CA ARG A 21 -4.07 12.32 3.45
C ARG A 21 -3.86 13.29 4.61
N ALA A 22 -3.90 12.83 5.85
CA ALA A 22 -3.64 13.66 7.02
C ALA A 22 -2.19 14.20 7.07
N LEU A 23 -1.23 13.43 6.54
CA LEU A 23 0.16 13.86 6.37
C LEU A 23 0.38 14.79 5.15
N GLY A 24 -0.68 15.20 4.46
CA GLY A 24 -0.59 16.02 3.24
C GLY A 24 -0.08 15.27 2.00
N ARG A 25 0.00 13.94 2.06
CA ARG A 25 0.45 13.07 0.96
C ARG A 25 -0.71 12.62 0.06
N GLN A 26 -1.45 13.62 -0.42
CA GLN A 26 -2.57 13.41 -1.36
C GLN A 26 -2.08 12.76 -2.66
N ASP A 27 -0.86 13.07 -3.10
CA ASP A 27 -0.18 12.46 -4.24
C ASP A 27 -0.15 10.92 -4.14
N ILE A 28 0.29 10.40 -2.98
CA ILE A 28 0.39 8.96 -2.74
C ILE A 28 -0.99 8.34 -2.54
N ALA A 29 -1.87 9.01 -1.80
CA ALA A 29 -3.24 8.52 -1.59
C ALA A 29 -3.97 8.37 -2.94
N ASP A 30 -3.81 9.31 -3.86
CA ASP A 30 -4.43 9.23 -5.18
C ASP A 30 -3.78 8.17 -6.07
N GLU A 31 -2.46 7.94 -5.95
CA GLU A 31 -1.80 6.81 -6.60
C GLU A 31 -2.34 5.46 -6.10
N LEU A 32 -2.60 5.34 -4.79
CA LEU A 32 -3.24 4.17 -4.20
C LEU A 32 -4.70 4.00 -4.67
N ASP A 33 -5.49 5.07 -4.74
CA ASP A 33 -6.86 5.00 -5.28
C ASP A 33 -6.87 4.52 -6.73
N ARG A 34 -5.94 5.03 -7.55
CA ARG A 34 -5.76 4.59 -8.94
C ARG A 34 -5.32 3.13 -9.03
N ALA A 35 -4.40 2.70 -8.18
CA ALA A 35 -3.95 1.30 -8.13
C ALA A 35 -5.11 0.34 -7.84
N VAL A 36 -6.00 0.70 -6.91
CA VAL A 36 -7.18 -0.11 -6.60
C VAL A 36 -8.19 -0.10 -7.76
N ARG A 37 -8.56 1.08 -8.27
CA ARG A 37 -9.57 1.19 -9.35
C ARG A 37 -9.12 0.61 -10.68
N GLY A 38 -7.82 0.65 -10.97
CA GLY A 38 -7.25 0.19 -12.23
C GLY A 38 -6.99 -1.31 -12.29
N SER A 39 -7.33 -2.06 -11.24
CA SER A 39 -7.05 -3.49 -11.16
C SER A 39 -8.30 -4.30 -11.45
N ALA A 40 -8.20 -5.31 -12.33
CA ALA A 40 -9.32 -6.17 -12.69
C ALA A 40 -9.39 -7.43 -11.82
N THR A 41 -8.29 -7.78 -11.16
CA THR A 41 -8.18 -8.96 -10.30
C THR A 41 -7.58 -8.61 -8.93
N SER A 42 -7.85 -9.42 -7.92
CA SER A 42 -7.25 -9.28 -6.58
C SER A 42 -5.72 -9.28 -6.62
N GLY A 43 -5.13 -10.10 -7.48
CA GLY A 43 -3.68 -10.20 -7.62
C GLY A 43 -3.04 -8.96 -8.25
N GLU A 44 -3.70 -8.35 -9.23
CA GLU A 44 -3.29 -7.04 -9.77
C GLU A 44 -3.45 -5.94 -8.74
N LEU A 45 -4.56 -5.93 -8.01
CA LEU A 45 -4.85 -4.95 -6.97
C LEU A 45 -3.77 -4.96 -5.89
N LEU A 46 -3.48 -6.13 -5.32
CA LEU A 46 -2.43 -6.29 -4.31
C LEU A 46 -1.05 -6.03 -4.90
N GLY A 47 -0.81 -6.43 -6.15
CA GLY A 47 0.43 -6.13 -6.86
C GLY A 47 0.70 -4.63 -7.02
N ASN A 48 -0.31 -3.88 -7.46
CA ASN A 48 -0.22 -2.45 -7.74
C ASN A 48 -0.15 -1.64 -6.43
N VAL A 49 -1.01 -1.94 -5.45
CA VAL A 49 -0.95 -1.33 -4.11
C VAL A 49 0.42 -1.60 -3.48
N GLY A 50 0.89 -2.83 -3.53
CA GLY A 50 2.21 -3.22 -3.02
C GLY A 50 3.37 -2.47 -3.67
N LEU A 51 3.28 -2.19 -4.98
CA LEU A 51 4.28 -1.40 -5.70
C LEU A 51 4.33 0.04 -5.18
N VAL A 52 3.17 0.69 -5.04
CA VAL A 52 3.06 2.07 -4.56
C VAL A 52 3.60 2.18 -3.14
N LEU A 53 3.15 1.30 -2.23
CA LEU A 53 3.60 1.32 -0.84
C LEU A 53 5.12 1.09 -0.73
N ARG A 54 5.68 0.12 -1.45
CA ARG A 54 7.14 -0.12 -1.43
C ARG A 54 7.95 1.06 -1.95
N ARG A 55 7.47 1.77 -2.98
CA ARG A 55 8.13 3.00 -3.48
C ARG A 55 8.12 4.11 -2.43
N GLN A 56 7.10 4.13 -1.59
CA GLN A 56 6.86 5.16 -0.58
C GLN A 56 7.15 4.70 0.84
N ASP A 57 8.01 3.68 1.02
CA ASP A 57 8.29 3.03 2.32
C ASP A 57 8.75 4.03 3.41
N VAL A 58 9.40 5.12 3.00
CA VAL A 58 9.80 6.21 3.91
C VAL A 58 8.61 6.92 4.58
N GLN A 59 7.41 6.84 4.00
CA GLN A 59 6.20 7.38 4.65
C GLN A 59 5.76 6.53 5.83
N ARG A 60 6.05 5.23 5.83
CA ARG A 60 5.67 4.32 6.92
C ARG A 60 6.14 4.84 8.28
N SER A 61 7.38 5.32 8.40
CA SER A 61 7.89 5.85 9.68
C SER A 61 7.21 7.14 10.12
N ARG A 62 6.58 7.88 9.20
CA ARG A 62 5.88 9.14 9.45
C ARG A 62 4.42 8.94 9.86
N LEU A 63 3.86 7.76 9.62
CA LEU A 63 2.53 7.39 10.08
C LEU A 63 2.49 7.26 11.61
N SER A 64 1.28 7.36 12.16
CA SER A 64 1.02 7.06 13.56
C SER A 64 1.32 5.58 13.86
N ARG A 65 1.22 5.17 15.13
CA ARG A 65 1.35 3.75 15.48
C ARG A 65 0.33 2.89 14.74
N ASP A 66 -0.92 3.34 14.68
CA ASP A 66 -2.01 2.58 14.07
C ASP A 66 -1.86 2.54 12.55
N GLY A 67 -1.49 3.67 11.93
CA GLY A 67 -1.14 3.73 10.51
C GLY A 67 0.03 2.83 10.14
N ARG A 68 1.06 2.72 10.99
CA ARG A 68 2.16 1.76 10.79
C ARG A 68 1.69 0.31 10.86
N CYS A 69 0.86 -0.03 11.85
CA CYS A 69 0.30 -1.37 11.97
C CYS A 69 -0.60 -1.72 10.77
N ALA A 70 -1.40 -0.77 10.30
CA ALA A 70 -2.24 -0.92 9.11
C ALA A 70 -1.39 -1.09 7.84
N TRP A 71 -0.34 -0.29 7.67
CA TRP A 71 0.62 -0.44 6.58
C TRP A 71 1.26 -1.83 6.56
N ASP A 72 1.70 -2.32 7.71
CA ASP A 72 2.30 -3.65 7.83
C ASP A 72 1.30 -4.76 7.51
N ALA A 73 0.03 -4.58 7.88
CA ALA A 73 -1.03 -5.53 7.55
C ALA A 73 -1.31 -5.57 6.04
N VAL A 74 -1.46 -4.41 5.38
CA VAL A 74 -1.61 -4.34 3.91
C VAL A 74 -0.41 -4.99 3.22
N MET A 75 0.81 -4.69 3.66
CA MET A 75 2.02 -5.30 3.10
C MET A 75 2.09 -6.80 3.37
N ARG A 76 1.51 -7.30 4.46
CA ARG A 76 1.39 -8.74 4.74
C ARG A 76 0.47 -9.41 3.72
N ASP A 77 -0.68 -8.83 3.42
CA ASP A 77 -1.63 -9.34 2.43
C ASP A 77 -0.99 -9.38 1.03
N VAL A 78 -0.33 -8.28 0.64
CA VAL A 78 0.45 -8.18 -0.60
C VAL A 78 1.51 -9.29 -0.70
N ASN A 79 2.23 -9.54 0.39
CA ASN A 79 3.29 -10.54 0.40
C ASN A 79 2.75 -11.98 0.45
N ARG A 80 1.55 -12.19 0.99
CA ARG A 80 0.87 -13.50 1.01
C ARG A 80 0.44 -13.92 -0.39
N GLU A 81 -0.06 -12.99 -1.19
CA GLU A 81 -0.55 -13.29 -2.54
C GLU A 81 0.58 -13.48 -3.56
N ASN A 82 1.74 -12.85 -3.34
CA ASN A 82 2.87 -13.02 -4.27
C ASN A 82 4.25 -12.99 -3.59
N PRO A 83 4.70 -14.12 -3.02
CA PRO A 83 6.00 -14.22 -2.34
C PRO A 83 7.20 -14.02 -3.28
N LEU A 84 7.08 -14.33 -4.58
CA LEU A 84 8.17 -14.18 -5.56
C LEU A 84 8.44 -12.70 -5.90
N ARG A 85 7.40 -11.86 -6.00
CA ARG A 85 7.55 -10.40 -6.21
C ARG A 85 8.25 -9.70 -5.04
N ARG A 86 8.17 -10.24 -3.82
CA ARG A 86 8.95 -9.75 -2.67
C ARG A 86 10.46 -9.95 -2.89
N PHE A 87 10.84 -11.11 -3.44
CA PHE A 87 12.22 -11.45 -3.71
C PHE A 87 12.82 -10.56 -4.81
N ALA A 88 12.07 -10.35 -5.90
CA ALA A 88 12.48 -9.48 -7.00
C ALA A 88 12.68 -8.01 -6.57
N TYR A 89 11.80 -7.45 -5.74
CA TYR A 89 11.97 -6.09 -5.23
C TYR A 89 13.18 -5.95 -4.30
N ARG A 90 13.40 -6.94 -3.42
CA ARG A 90 14.56 -6.95 -2.51
C ARG A 90 15.88 -7.03 -3.28
N LEU A 91 15.96 -7.86 -4.33
CA LEU A 91 17.12 -7.93 -5.21
C LEU A 91 17.37 -6.60 -5.93
N ARG A 92 16.31 -5.95 -6.45
CA ARG A 92 16.45 -4.67 -7.15
C ARG A 92 16.97 -3.54 -6.27
N ARG A 93 16.62 -3.51 -4.97
CA ARG A 93 17.14 -2.53 -4.00
C ARG A 93 18.61 -2.77 -3.61
N LEU A 94 19.10 -4.01 -3.73
CA LEU A 94 20.50 -4.37 -3.42
C LEU A 94 21.46 -4.07 -4.58
N ILE A 95 20.94 -4.07 -5.82
CA ILE A 95 21.75 -3.94 -7.04
C ILE A 95 21.88 -2.48 -7.51
N TRP A 96 21.06 -1.55 -6.99
CA TRP A 96 21.13 -0.13 -7.33
C TRP A 96 20.85 0.75 -6.10
N PRO A 97 21.89 1.32 -5.44
CA PRO A 97 21.73 2.26 -4.33
C PRO A 97 21.27 3.65 -4.79
#